data_AF-A0A3D2HA11-F1
#
_entry.id   AF-A0A3D2HA11-F1
#
_cell.length_a   1.000
_cell.length_b   1.000
_cell.length_c   1.000
_cell.angle_alpha   90.00
_cell.angle_beta   90.00
_cell.angle_gamma   90.00
#
_symmetry.space_group_name_H-M   'P 1'
#
loop_
_entity.id
_entity.type
_entity.pdbx_description
1 polymer ?
#
loop_
_entity_poly.entity_id
_entity_poly.type
_entity_poly.pdbx_seq_one_letter_code
_entity_poly.pdbx_strand_id
1 'polypeptide(L)'
;MRNKTLVLMLCLGGSLLGCSSKPSNSEISAGVTEFWKGCAKVSDVTKTNGIEGEGGKSYQVALTYKLEILEDGVMRGIFKFPPSCSLEGGENSQGMALKKITGFEPIKKGDVYTVTSERNMVKSEKGWIFQ
;
A
#
# COMPACT_ATOMS: atom_id res chain seq x y z
N MET A 1 -32.99 -57.26 4.77
CA MET A 1 -33.43 -55.93 4.30
C MET A 1 -32.97 -54.86 5.29
N ARG A 2 -32.27 -53.85 4.76
CA ARG A 2 -31.96 -52.52 5.33
C ARG A 2 -31.22 -52.44 6.67
N ASN A 3 -29.90 -52.52 6.52
CA ASN A 3 -28.86 -51.84 7.29
C ASN A 3 -29.25 -50.35 7.51
N LYS A 4 -29.37 -49.92 8.77
CA LYS A 4 -29.58 -48.51 9.13
C LYS A 4 -28.25 -47.92 9.59
N THR A 5 -27.46 -47.49 8.62
CA THR A 5 -26.33 -46.59 8.85
C THR A 5 -26.86 -45.29 9.45
N LEU A 6 -26.59 -45.08 10.73
CA LEU A 6 -26.79 -43.81 11.41
C LEU A 6 -25.76 -42.83 10.83
N VAL A 7 -26.18 -42.04 9.84
CA VAL A 7 -25.35 -40.97 9.28
C VAL A 7 -25.21 -39.90 10.36
N LEU A 8 -24.01 -39.85 10.93
CA LEU A 8 -23.46 -38.75 11.69
C LEU A 8 -23.74 -37.46 10.88
N MET A 9 -24.65 -36.62 11.35
CA MET A 9 -24.82 -35.28 10.81
C MET A 9 -23.55 -34.52 11.17
N LEU A 10 -22.57 -34.57 10.24
CA LEU A 10 -21.40 -33.71 10.25
C LEU A 10 -21.89 -32.29 10.52
N CYS A 11 -21.26 -31.65 11.50
CA CYS A 11 -21.22 -30.22 11.64
C CYS A 11 -21.26 -29.60 10.23
N LEU A 12 -22.30 -28.81 9.96
CA LEU A 12 -22.30 -27.79 8.91
C LEU A 12 -21.17 -26.81 9.26
N GLY A 13 -19.94 -27.29 9.07
CA GLY A 13 -18.69 -26.56 9.00
C GLY A 13 -18.72 -25.82 7.68
N GLY A 14 -19.46 -24.72 7.68
CA GLY A 14 -19.53 -23.79 6.58
C GLY A 14 -18.93 -22.47 7.01
N SER A 15 -17.60 -22.46 7.19
CA SER A 15 -16.78 -21.26 7.10
C SER A 15 -17.11 -20.16 8.13
N LEU A 16 -16.52 -20.29 9.32
CA LEU A 16 -15.91 -19.13 9.97
C LEU A 16 -14.86 -18.57 8.97
N LEU A 17 -15.30 -17.85 7.95
CA LEU A 17 -14.45 -16.94 7.19
C LEU A 17 -14.05 -15.88 8.20
N GLY A 18 -12.99 -16.17 8.95
CA GLY A 18 -12.33 -15.20 9.80
C GLY A 18 -11.97 -14.04 8.90
N CYS A 19 -12.75 -12.97 8.98
CA CYS A 19 -12.41 -11.68 8.41
C CYS A 19 -11.00 -11.36 8.89
N SER A 20 -9.99 -11.52 8.04
CA SER A 20 -8.61 -11.18 8.40
C SER A 20 -8.61 -9.77 8.95
N SER A 21 -8.13 -9.63 10.19
CA SER A 21 -7.96 -8.34 10.84
C SER A 21 -6.71 -7.61 10.36
N LYS A 22 -6.01 -8.19 9.37
CA LYS A 22 -4.77 -7.70 8.81
C LYS A 22 -4.88 -7.60 7.29
N PRO A 23 -4.32 -6.55 6.68
CA PRO A 23 -4.23 -6.45 5.23
C PRO A 23 -3.34 -7.56 4.68
N SER A 24 -3.76 -8.12 3.55
CA SER A 24 -2.95 -9.02 2.74
C SER A 24 -1.79 -8.25 2.08
N ASN A 25 -0.73 -8.96 1.70
CA ASN A 25 0.38 -8.35 0.95
C ASN A 25 -0.08 -7.73 -0.37
N SER A 26 -1.08 -8.32 -1.03
CA SER A 26 -1.69 -7.76 -2.25
C SER A 26 -2.38 -6.42 -2.01
N GLU A 27 -3.09 -6.26 -0.88
CA GLU A 27 -3.74 -4.98 -0.55
C GLU A 27 -2.71 -3.88 -0.26
N ILE A 28 -1.64 -4.23 0.46
CA ILE A 28 -0.52 -3.30 0.72
C ILE A 28 0.12 -2.88 -0.61
N SER A 29 0.48 -3.84 -1.46
CA SER A 29 1.09 -3.56 -2.77
C SER A 29 0.19 -2.72 -3.67
N ALA A 30 -1.11 -3.02 -3.71
CA ALA A 30 -2.09 -2.27 -4.47
C ALA A 30 -2.21 -0.83 -3.96
N GLY A 31 -2.29 -0.62 -2.64
CA GLY A 31 -2.39 0.72 -2.07
C GLY A 31 -1.14 1.57 -2.31
N VAL A 32 0.07 0.99 -2.24
CA VAL A 32 1.31 1.72 -2.52
C VAL A 32 1.41 2.05 -4.00
N THR A 33 1.04 1.10 -4.87
CA THR A 33 0.99 1.31 -6.33
C THR A 33 0.00 2.40 -6.69
N GLU A 34 -1.19 2.41 -6.09
CA GLU A 34 -2.20 3.45 -6.33
C GLU A 34 -1.72 4.80 -5.78
N PHE A 35 -1.07 4.84 -4.61
CA PHE A 35 -0.50 6.06 -4.05
C PHE A 35 0.56 6.69 -4.96
N TRP A 36 1.34 5.91 -5.70
CA TRP A 36 2.38 6.42 -6.61
C TRP A 36 1.96 6.47 -8.07
N LYS A 37 0.71 6.13 -8.36
CA LYS A 37 0.19 6.03 -9.72
C LYS A 37 0.36 7.34 -10.47
N GLY A 38 0.84 7.21 -11.71
CA GLY A 38 1.22 8.35 -12.55
C GLY A 38 2.59 8.92 -12.20
N CYS A 39 2.99 8.92 -10.93
CA CYS A 39 4.20 9.57 -10.48
C CYS A 39 5.46 8.69 -10.63
N ALA A 40 5.35 7.44 -10.18
CA ALA A 40 6.47 6.50 -10.18
C ALA A 40 5.96 5.08 -10.36
N LYS A 41 6.85 4.18 -10.79
CA LYS A 41 6.58 2.75 -10.81
C LYS A 41 7.05 2.13 -9.50
N VAL A 42 6.17 1.37 -8.87
CA VAL A 42 6.42 0.66 -7.61
C VAL A 42 6.78 -0.79 -7.90
N SER A 43 7.79 -1.31 -7.23
CA SER A 43 8.16 -2.73 -7.26
C SER A 43 8.72 -3.22 -5.92
N ASP A 44 8.92 -4.53 -5.81
CA ASP A 44 9.56 -5.18 -4.65
C ASP A 44 8.93 -4.82 -3.28
N VAL A 45 7.62 -4.63 -3.25
CA VAL A 45 6.90 -4.29 -2.02
C VAL A 45 6.99 -5.45 -1.03
N THR A 46 7.66 -5.19 0.09
CA THR A 46 7.89 -6.16 1.15
C THR A 46 7.35 -5.59 2.46
N LYS A 47 6.44 -6.31 3.09
CA LYS A 47 6.02 -6.03 4.47
C LYS A 47 7.12 -6.48 5.42
N THR A 48 7.66 -5.55 6.19
CA THR A 48 8.72 -5.84 7.17
C THR A 48 8.15 -6.05 8.57
N ASN A 49 7.06 -5.36 8.91
CA ASN A 49 6.35 -5.55 10.19
C ASN A 49 4.90 -5.04 10.09
N GLY A 50 4.10 -5.27 11.13
CA GLY A 50 2.89 -4.49 11.31
C GLY A 50 2.14 -4.77 12.61
N ILE A 51 1.52 -3.71 13.14
CA ILE A 51 0.83 -3.68 14.43
C ILE A 51 -0.66 -3.50 14.17
N GLU A 52 -1.46 -4.40 14.72
CA GLU A 52 -2.92 -4.26 14.68
C GLU A 52 -3.36 -3.22 15.69
N GLY A 53 -4.19 -2.28 15.25
CA GLY A 53 -4.78 -1.27 16.11
C GLY A 53 -6.06 -1.74 16.78
N GLU A 54 -6.67 -0.84 17.55
CA GLU A 54 -7.81 -1.16 18.41
C GLU A 54 -9.01 -1.72 17.60
N GLY A 55 -9.53 -2.85 18.06
CA GLY A 55 -10.71 -3.49 17.46
C GLY A 55 -10.51 -4.00 16.03
N GLY A 56 -9.26 -4.16 15.56
CA GLY A 56 -8.96 -4.68 14.21
C GLY A 56 -9.41 -3.78 13.07
N LYS A 57 -9.64 -2.48 13.35
CA LYS A 57 -10.09 -1.47 12.39
C LYS A 57 -8.95 -0.71 11.72
N SER A 58 -7.78 -0.69 12.36
CA SER A 58 -6.58 -0.07 11.84
C SER A 58 -5.40 -1.04 11.89
N TYR A 59 -4.44 -0.82 11.01
CA TYR A 59 -3.25 -1.62 10.91
C TYR A 59 -2.08 -0.73 10.53
N GLN A 60 -1.09 -0.59 11.41
CA GLN A 60 0.15 0.07 11.07
C GLN A 60 1.05 -0.94 10.36
N VAL A 61 1.44 -0.65 9.13
CA VAL A 61 2.34 -1.49 8.34
C VAL A 61 3.68 -0.79 8.17
N ALA A 62 4.75 -1.51 8.48
CA ALA A 62 6.09 -1.16 8.05
C ALA A 62 6.38 -1.91 6.75
N LEU A 63 6.83 -1.19 5.73
CA LEU A 63 7.14 -1.77 4.44
C LEU A 63 8.38 -1.15 3.80
N THR A 64 9.01 -1.93 2.94
CA THR A 64 10.09 -1.51 2.05
C THR A 64 9.65 -1.76 0.61
N TYR A 65 9.94 -0.84 -0.29
CA TYR A 65 9.62 -0.98 -1.71
C TYR A 65 10.62 -0.19 -2.56
N LYS A 66 10.68 -0.51 -3.85
CA LYS A 66 11.43 0.25 -4.84
C LYS A 66 10.52 1.20 -5.58
N LEU A 67 11.04 2.38 -5.86
CA LEU A 67 10.36 3.45 -6.56
C LEU A 67 11.21 3.88 -7.75
N GLU A 68 10.75 3.58 -8.96
CA GLU A 68 11.38 3.94 -10.23
C GLU A 68 10.73 5.22 -10.78
N ILE A 69 11.53 6.26 -10.98
CA ILE A 69 11.07 7.56 -11.47
C ILE A 69 10.76 7.47 -12.96
N LEU A 70 9.57 7.95 -13.35
CA LEU A 70 9.09 7.83 -14.73
C LEU A 70 9.43 9.02 -15.63
N GLU A 71 9.75 10.17 -15.03
CA GLU A 71 10.03 11.43 -15.71
C GLU A 71 11.10 12.25 -14.96
N ASP A 72 11.90 13.02 -15.68
CA ASP A 72 12.89 13.93 -15.08
C ASP A 72 12.18 15.01 -14.24
N GLY A 73 12.80 15.40 -13.12
CA GLY A 73 12.25 16.42 -12.22
C GLY A 73 13.34 17.28 -11.58
N VAL A 74 13.12 18.59 -11.51
CA VAL A 74 14.03 19.53 -10.84
C VAL A 74 13.35 20.10 -9.60
N MET A 75 13.93 19.81 -8.43
CA MET A 75 13.41 20.20 -7.12
C MET A 75 13.80 21.65 -6.74
N ARG A 76 13.59 22.66 -7.60
CA ARG A 76 13.96 24.07 -7.30
C ARG A 76 12.75 25.00 -7.29
N GLY A 77 12.46 25.60 -6.12
CA GLY A 77 11.79 26.91 -5.89
C GLY A 77 10.35 27.12 -6.39
N ILE A 78 10.05 26.75 -7.64
CA ILE A 78 8.74 26.76 -8.29
C ILE A 78 8.59 25.37 -8.89
N PHE A 79 8.04 24.46 -8.11
CA PHE A 79 8.13 23.03 -8.36
C PHE A 79 7.47 22.62 -9.67
N LYS A 80 8.25 22.08 -10.61
CA LYS A 80 7.75 21.22 -11.69
C LYS A 80 8.03 19.79 -11.31
N PHE A 81 7.11 19.22 -10.54
CA PHE A 81 6.98 17.76 -10.49
C PHE A 81 6.62 17.26 -11.91
N PRO A 82 6.85 15.97 -12.22
CA PRO A 82 6.13 15.33 -13.32
C PRO A 82 4.66 15.76 -13.23
N PRO A 83 3.99 16.19 -14.32
CA PRO A 83 2.59 16.62 -14.27
C PRO A 83 1.68 15.57 -13.61
N SER A 84 2.08 14.30 -13.67
CA SER A 84 1.43 13.18 -13.01
C SER A 84 1.65 13.10 -11.49
N CYS A 85 2.71 13.70 -10.97
CA CYS A 85 3.01 13.86 -9.55
C CYS A 85 2.55 15.22 -9.00
N SER A 86 2.08 16.15 -9.85
CA SER A 86 1.63 17.49 -9.45
C SER A 86 0.15 17.66 -9.77
N LEU A 87 -0.69 17.94 -8.77
CA LEU A 87 -1.95 18.62 -9.09
C LEU A 87 -1.63 20.08 -9.39
N GLU A 88 -2.22 20.63 -10.46
CA GLU A 88 -2.11 22.05 -10.78
C GLU A 88 -2.44 22.89 -9.53
N GLY A 89 -1.45 23.57 -8.96
CA GLY A 89 -1.66 24.55 -7.89
C GLY A 89 -1.32 24.14 -6.45
N GLY A 90 -0.66 23.01 -6.16
CA GLY A 90 -0.23 22.71 -4.78
C GLY A 90 0.73 21.54 -4.60
N GLU A 91 1.42 21.50 -3.44
CA GLU A 91 2.18 20.32 -3.00
C GLU A 91 1.20 19.21 -2.58
N ASN A 92 1.14 18.11 -3.33
CA ASN A 92 0.43 16.92 -2.89
C ASN A 92 1.34 16.04 -2.01
N SER A 93 0.74 15.04 -1.35
CA SER A 93 1.44 14.14 -0.43
C SER A 93 2.58 13.34 -1.10
N GLN A 94 2.44 13.00 -2.40
CA GLN A 94 3.47 12.31 -3.19
C GLN A 94 4.70 13.19 -3.38
N GLY A 95 4.49 14.46 -3.75
CA GLY A 95 5.58 15.41 -3.97
C GLY A 95 6.40 15.67 -2.71
N MET A 96 5.73 15.83 -1.56
CA MET A 96 6.41 15.94 -0.27
C MET A 96 7.16 14.64 0.10
N ALA A 97 6.57 13.47 -0.17
CA ALA A 97 7.24 12.20 0.07
C ALA A 97 8.51 12.08 -0.77
N LEU A 98 8.44 12.47 -2.05
CA LEU A 98 9.58 12.43 -2.96
C LEU A 98 10.70 13.39 -2.52
N LYS A 99 10.37 14.61 -2.07
CA LYS A 99 11.35 15.54 -1.47
C LYS A 99 12.11 14.92 -0.31
N LYS A 100 11.40 14.22 0.58
CA LYS A 100 12.01 13.53 1.74
C LYS A 100 12.91 12.38 1.30
N ILE A 101 12.53 11.66 0.25
CA ILE A 101 13.31 10.55 -0.30
C ILE A 101 14.60 11.05 -0.96
N THR A 102 14.52 12.13 -1.75
CA THR A 102 15.63 12.59 -2.59
C THR A 102 16.50 13.66 -1.93
N GLY A 103 16.12 14.17 -0.77
CA GLY A 103 16.88 15.22 -0.09
C GLY A 103 16.97 16.53 -0.89
N PHE A 104 15.94 16.84 -1.70
CA PHE A 104 15.90 17.98 -2.63
C PHE A 104 16.87 17.89 -3.81
N GLU A 105 17.50 16.73 -4.05
CA GLU A 105 18.31 16.53 -5.23
C GLU A 105 17.43 16.42 -6.49
N PRO A 106 17.91 16.89 -7.66
CA PRO A 106 17.26 16.63 -8.94
C PRO A 106 17.11 15.13 -9.17
N ILE A 107 15.95 14.71 -9.67
CA ILE A 107 15.67 13.32 -10.02
C ILE A 107 15.72 13.15 -11.54
N LYS A 108 16.15 11.97 -11.97
CA LYS A 108 16.16 11.58 -13.37
C LYS A 108 15.22 10.40 -13.59
N LYS A 109 14.64 10.35 -14.77
CA LYS A 109 13.91 9.18 -15.25
C LYS A 109 14.80 7.95 -15.16
N GLY A 110 14.26 6.88 -14.60
CA GLY A 110 14.95 5.62 -14.38
C GLY A 110 15.72 5.54 -13.07
N ASP A 111 15.83 6.64 -12.29
CA ASP A 111 16.35 6.55 -10.93
C ASP A 111 15.49 5.61 -10.10
N VAL A 112 16.14 4.75 -9.31
CA VAL A 112 15.46 3.79 -8.43
C VAL A 112 15.83 4.08 -6.98
N TYR A 113 14.82 4.39 -6.18
CA TYR A 113 14.97 4.64 -4.76
C TYR A 113 14.42 3.47 -3.95
N THR A 114 15.15 3.03 -2.93
CA THR A 114 14.62 2.11 -1.93
C THR A 114 13.96 2.92 -0.83
N VAL A 115 12.65 2.76 -0.67
CA VAL A 115 11.86 3.50 0.30
C VAL A 115 11.48 2.57 1.44
N THR A 116 11.83 2.96 2.66
CA THR A 116 11.29 2.34 3.88
C THR A 116 10.28 3.29 4.51
N SER A 117 9.10 2.77 4.80
CA SER A 117 7.98 3.59 5.23
C SER A 117 7.10 2.85 6.23
N GLU A 118 6.61 3.60 7.20
CA GLU A 118 5.50 3.20 8.07
C GLU A 118 4.24 3.94 7.65
N ARG A 119 3.12 3.22 7.56
CA ARG A 119 1.83 3.76 7.15
C ARG A 119 0.72 3.12 7.94
N ASN A 120 -0.30 3.92 8.24
CA ASN A 120 -1.53 3.40 8.81
C ASN A 120 -2.48 3.02 7.67
N MET A 121 -3.06 1.84 7.78
CA MET A 121 -4.18 1.41 6.97
C MET A 121 -5.43 1.35 7.83
N VAL A 122 -6.57 1.69 7.24
CA VAL A 122 -7.89 1.57 7.87
C VAL A 122 -8.75 0.61 7.07
N LYS A 123 -9.54 -0.19 7.77
CA LYS A 123 -10.47 -1.12 7.15
C LYS A 123 -11.70 -0.37 6.64
N SER A 124 -11.99 -0.48 5.35
CA SER A 124 -13.16 0.07 4.69
C SER A 124 -14.05 -1.05 4.13
N GLU A 125 -15.23 -0.70 3.63
CA GLU A 125 -16.10 -1.63 2.89
C GLU A 125 -15.43 -2.22 1.65
N LYS A 126 -14.44 -1.52 1.08
CA LYS A 126 -13.69 -1.92 -0.10
C LYS A 126 -12.38 -2.66 0.23
N GLY A 127 -12.15 -3.01 1.50
CA GLY A 127 -10.91 -3.58 2.00
C GLY A 127 -10.02 -2.55 2.72
N TRP A 128 -8.74 -2.85 2.85
CA TRP A 128 -7.79 -1.97 3.54
C TRP A 128 -7.30 -0.82 2.66
N ILE A 129 -7.36 0.41 3.17
CA ILE A 129 -6.89 1.61 2.47
C ILE A 129 -5.84 2.34 3.31
N PHE A 130 -4.86 2.98 2.67
CA PHE A 130 -3.93 3.87 3.35
C PHE A 130 -4.64 5.15 3.80
N GLN A 131 -4.32 5.61 5.01
CA GLN A 131 -4.78 6.88 5.56
C GLN A 131 -3.86 8.03 5.15
#